data_AF-A0A2N5C926-F1
#
_entry.id   AF-A0A2N5C926-F1
#
_cell.length_a   1.000
_cell.length_b   1.000
_cell.length_c   1.000
_cell.angle_alpha   90.00
_cell.angle_beta   90.00
_cell.angle_gamma   90.00
#
_symmetry.space_group_name_H-M   'P 1'
#
loop_
_entity.id
_entity.type
_entity.pdbx_description
1 polymer ?
#
loop_
_entity_poly.entity_id
_entity_poly.type
_entity_poly.pdbx_seq_one_letter_code
_entity_poly.pdbx_strand_id
1 'polypeptide(L)'
;MDGGAEDSPPEGHKWLKVNGVVVGTVPITGDPEMDLIVAREFLDKRGLRPPPPTKLQSMFRQAIAFATVSRDCHEMLNRQPRNPVYAAPFVVNIAFSIELYLKTLAEAHGVTPWGHDLMKLYEGLPGAALAALSKVTPHVAQSEGLAETSDVGDALANLRTAFVDWRYLYEKESTEMVHIPSAIFVARALHEACLASGIK
;
A
#
# COMPACT_ATOMS: atom_id res chain seq x y z
N MET A 1 -36.83 26.72 -5.79
CA MET A 1 -37.14 26.32 -4.40
C MET A 1 -35.83 25.93 -3.78
N ASP A 2 -35.38 26.74 -2.82
CA ASP A 2 -34.16 26.53 -2.05
C ASP A 2 -34.16 25.18 -1.34
N GLY A 3 -33.15 24.36 -1.59
CA GLY A 3 -32.82 23.19 -0.79
C GLY A 3 -31.44 23.40 -0.19
N GLY A 4 -31.38 24.10 0.94
CA GLY A 4 -30.15 24.26 1.71
C GLY A 4 -29.61 22.88 2.11
N ALA A 5 -28.36 22.60 1.80
CA ALA A 5 -27.66 21.47 2.39
C ALA A 5 -27.54 21.76 3.89
N GLU A 6 -28.14 20.94 4.74
CA GLU A 6 -27.92 21.02 6.19
C GLU A 6 -26.42 20.80 6.47
N ASP A 7 -25.74 21.84 6.98
CA ASP A 7 -24.31 21.82 7.30
C ASP A 7 -23.95 20.90 8.49
N SER A 8 -24.94 20.26 9.12
CA SER A 8 -24.74 19.37 10.27
C SER A 8 -25.81 18.29 10.34
N PRO A 9 -25.48 17.07 10.82
CA PRO A 9 -26.48 16.04 11.03
C PRO A 9 -27.44 16.45 12.17
N PRO A 10 -28.64 15.84 12.25
CA PRO A 10 -29.55 16.04 13.38
C PRO A 10 -28.86 15.81 14.72
N GLU A 11 -29.36 16.47 15.77
CA GLU A 11 -28.83 16.29 17.12
C GLU A 11 -28.81 14.81 17.54
N GLY A 12 -27.71 14.39 18.18
CA GLY A 12 -27.48 13.01 18.57
C GLY A 12 -27.22 12.04 17.41
N HIS A 13 -27.02 12.53 16.18
CA HIS A 13 -26.70 11.72 15.01
C HIS A 13 -25.38 12.13 14.37
N LYS A 14 -24.80 11.21 13.59
CA LYS A 14 -23.64 11.47 12.74
C LYS A 14 -23.94 11.12 11.29
N TRP A 15 -23.28 11.81 10.37
CA TRP A 15 -23.31 11.46 8.95
C TRP A 15 -22.67 10.09 8.74
N LEU A 16 -23.40 9.21 8.06
CA LEU A 16 -22.87 7.99 7.52
C LEU A 16 -22.44 8.24 6.08
N LYS A 17 -21.17 7.96 5.77
CA LYS A 17 -20.60 8.16 4.44
C LYS A 17 -20.11 6.85 3.86
N VAL A 18 -20.37 6.63 2.57
CA VAL A 18 -19.79 5.55 1.76
C VAL A 18 -18.99 6.21 0.65
N ASN A 19 -17.69 5.91 0.57
CA ASN A 19 -16.77 6.50 -0.41
C ASN A 19 -16.83 8.05 -0.46
N GLY A 20 -16.93 8.70 0.70
CA GLY A 20 -17.00 10.16 0.82
C GLY A 20 -18.38 10.77 0.58
N VAL A 21 -19.35 10.00 0.07
CA VAL A 21 -20.72 10.46 -0.17
C VAL A 21 -21.59 10.18 1.05
N VAL A 22 -22.35 11.18 1.50
CA VAL A 22 -23.34 11.03 2.57
C VAL A 22 -24.49 10.14 2.10
N VAL A 23 -24.75 9.06 2.82
CA VAL A 23 -25.83 8.10 2.50
C VAL A 23 -26.95 8.07 3.53
N GLY A 24 -26.79 8.81 4.63
CA GLY A 24 -27.78 8.97 5.68
C GLY A 24 -27.15 9.37 7.01
N THR A 25 -27.92 9.22 8.08
CA THR A 25 -27.50 9.51 9.45
C THR A 25 -27.77 8.31 10.34
N VAL A 26 -26.94 8.14 11.36
CA VAL A 26 -27.10 7.11 12.39
C VAL A 26 -26.95 7.73 13.78
N PRO A 27 -27.68 7.23 14.80
CA PRO A 27 -27.55 7.74 16.16
C PRO A 27 -26.13 7.54 16.71
N ILE A 28 -25.69 8.48 17.53
CA ILE A 28 -24.45 8.39 18.31
C ILE A 28 -24.81 7.69 19.62
N THR A 29 -24.29 6.47 19.80
CA THR A 29 -24.59 5.65 20.99
C THR A 29 -23.63 5.92 22.15
N GLY A 30 -22.50 6.57 21.88
CA GLY A 30 -21.42 6.78 22.86
C GLY A 30 -20.47 5.58 23.00
N ASP A 31 -20.77 4.46 22.33
CA ASP A 31 -19.94 3.26 22.29
C ASP A 31 -19.48 3.00 20.84
N PRO A 32 -18.17 3.01 20.54
CA PRO A 32 -17.64 2.76 19.21
C PRO A 32 -18.07 1.44 18.56
N GLU A 33 -18.26 0.37 19.36
CA GLU A 33 -18.68 -0.93 18.83
C GLU A 33 -20.15 -0.91 18.42
N MET A 34 -21.01 -0.35 19.28
CA MET A 34 -22.44 -0.18 18.98
C MET A 34 -22.67 0.77 17.81
N ASP A 35 -21.92 1.87 17.75
CA ASP A 35 -21.92 2.79 16.62
C ASP A 35 -21.59 2.09 15.29
N LEU A 36 -20.64 1.15 15.31
CA LEU A 36 -20.27 0.34 14.15
C LEU A 36 -21.37 -0.64 13.75
N ILE A 37 -22.03 -1.28 14.74
CA ILE A 37 -23.16 -2.18 14.50
C ILE A 37 -24.32 -1.43 13.85
N VAL A 38 -24.73 -0.29 14.42
CA VAL A 38 -25.84 0.54 13.89
C VAL A 38 -25.52 1.04 12.48
N ALA A 39 -24.28 1.50 12.24
CA ALA A 39 -23.85 1.89 10.91
C ALA A 39 -23.92 0.74 9.89
N ARG A 40 -23.45 -0.46 10.28
CA ARG A 40 -23.50 -1.66 9.42
C ARG A 40 -24.93 -2.05 9.09
N GLU A 41 -25.79 -2.13 10.09
CA GLU A 41 -27.21 -2.45 9.89
C GLU A 41 -27.89 -1.44 8.96
N PHE A 42 -27.60 -0.15 9.10
CA PHE A 42 -28.13 0.88 8.20
C PHE A 42 -27.73 0.62 6.75
N LEU A 43 -26.44 0.32 6.50
CA LEU A 43 -25.94 0.04 5.16
C LEU A 43 -26.52 -1.24 4.59
N ASP A 44 -26.60 -2.30 5.40
CA ASP A 44 -27.11 -3.61 5.00
C ASP A 44 -28.59 -3.53 4.61
N LYS A 45 -29.42 -2.86 5.43
CA LYS A 45 -30.86 -2.66 5.14
C LYS A 45 -31.11 -1.89 3.84
N ARG A 46 -30.17 -1.05 3.41
CA ARG A 46 -30.29 -0.25 2.19
C ARG A 46 -29.53 -0.83 0.99
N GLY A 47 -28.88 -1.99 1.13
CA GLY A 47 -28.03 -2.55 0.09
C GLY A 47 -26.85 -1.65 -0.30
N LEU A 48 -26.42 -0.77 0.63
CA LEU A 48 -25.36 0.22 0.41
C LEU A 48 -24.00 -0.26 0.92
N ARG A 49 -23.95 -1.40 1.60
CA ARG A 49 -22.70 -1.98 2.08
C ARG A 49 -21.96 -2.61 0.89
N PRO A 50 -20.76 -2.12 0.53
CA PRO A 50 -19.95 -2.83 -0.44
C PRO A 50 -19.59 -4.22 0.10
N PRO A 51 -19.43 -5.24 -0.76
CA PRO A 51 -18.97 -6.54 -0.30
C PRO A 51 -17.63 -6.39 0.42
N PRO A 52 -17.36 -7.21 1.45
CA PRO A 52 -16.07 -7.19 2.11
C PRO A 52 -14.97 -7.49 1.09
N PRO A 53 -13.80 -6.82 1.19
CA PRO A 53 -12.70 -7.11 0.31
C PRO A 53 -12.26 -8.58 0.47
N THR A 54 -11.87 -9.21 -0.63
CA THR A 54 -11.23 -10.53 -0.56
C THR A 54 -9.85 -10.42 0.11
N LYS A 55 -9.28 -11.55 0.55
CA LYS A 55 -7.91 -11.58 1.09
C LYS A 55 -6.91 -10.91 0.14
N LEU A 56 -6.98 -11.23 -1.15
CA LEU A 56 -6.10 -10.67 -2.19
C LEU A 56 -6.25 -9.15 -2.30
N GLN A 57 -7.48 -8.64 -2.28
CA GLN A 57 -7.74 -7.20 -2.27
C GLN A 57 -7.21 -6.51 -1.01
N SER A 58 -7.38 -7.14 0.16
CA SER A 58 -6.84 -6.63 1.42
C SER A 58 -5.30 -6.57 1.40
N MET A 59 -4.63 -7.59 0.89
CA MET A 59 -3.16 -7.61 0.75
C MET A 59 -2.69 -6.47 -0.16
N PHE A 60 -3.32 -6.30 -1.33
CA PHE A 60 -2.99 -5.23 -2.27
C PHE A 60 -3.24 -3.83 -1.69
N ARG A 61 -4.38 -3.63 -1.03
CA ARG A 61 -4.70 -2.35 -0.37
C ARG A 61 -3.74 -2.02 0.75
N GLN A 62 -3.30 -3.03 1.51
CA GLN A 62 -2.29 -2.85 2.54
C GLN A 62 -0.95 -2.44 1.92
N ALA A 63 -0.53 -3.08 0.82
CA ALA A 63 0.68 -2.70 0.09
C ALA A 63 0.62 -1.23 -0.38
N ILE A 64 -0.52 -0.81 -0.95
CA ILE A 64 -0.75 0.58 -1.37
C ILE A 64 -0.65 1.56 -0.19
N ALA A 65 -1.21 1.21 0.97
CA ALA A 65 -1.17 2.07 2.15
C ALA A 65 0.27 2.33 2.60
N PHE A 66 1.09 1.29 2.71
CA PHE A 66 2.51 1.44 3.07
C PHE A 66 3.32 2.17 1.99
N ALA A 67 3.06 1.89 0.71
CA ALA A 67 3.69 2.62 -0.39
C ALA A 67 3.33 4.12 -0.35
N THR A 68 2.08 4.45 -0.05
CA THR A 68 1.60 5.83 0.10
C THR A 68 2.33 6.56 1.22
N VAL A 69 2.43 5.95 2.41
CA VAL A 69 3.16 6.53 3.54
C VAL A 69 4.65 6.71 3.22
N SER A 70 5.26 5.75 2.50
CA SER A 70 6.65 5.91 2.06
C SER A 70 6.82 7.10 1.10
N ARG A 71 5.90 7.30 0.15
CA ARG A 71 5.91 8.47 -0.73
C ARG A 71 5.81 9.77 0.06
N ASP A 72 4.93 9.84 1.05
CA ASP A 72 4.76 11.03 1.87
C ASP A 72 6.05 11.31 2.69
N CYS A 73 6.71 10.27 3.22
CA CYS A 73 8.03 10.39 3.85
C CYS A 73 9.11 10.89 2.87
N HIS A 74 9.11 10.35 1.64
CA HIS A 74 10.04 10.77 0.59
C HIS A 74 9.85 12.24 0.21
N GLU A 75 8.61 12.72 0.15
CA GLU A 75 8.32 14.13 -0.07
C GLU A 75 8.91 14.98 1.06
N MET A 76 8.71 14.58 2.32
CA MET A 76 9.28 15.30 3.47
C MET A 76 10.82 15.32 3.47
N LEU A 77 11.48 14.24 3.01
CA LEU A 77 12.95 14.20 2.86
C LEU A 77 13.48 15.20 1.83
N ASN A 78 12.69 15.50 0.80
CA ASN A 78 13.07 16.40 -0.28
C ASN A 78 12.70 17.87 -0.01
N ARG A 79 11.86 18.15 0.98
CA ARG A 79 11.55 19.52 1.42
C ARG A 79 12.77 20.19 2.03
N GLN A 80 12.84 21.52 1.91
CA GLN A 80 13.89 22.34 2.51
C GLN A 80 13.35 23.08 3.74
N PRO A 81 14.08 23.10 4.87
CA PRO A 81 15.34 22.38 5.11
C PRO A 81 15.12 20.86 5.17
N ARG A 82 16.09 20.09 4.67
CA ARG A 82 16.02 18.62 4.71
C ARG A 82 15.91 18.12 6.15
N ASN A 83 14.99 17.19 6.40
CA ASN A 83 14.81 16.57 7.70
C ASN A 83 15.04 15.04 7.62
N PRO A 84 16.18 14.52 8.09
CA PRO A 84 16.54 13.11 7.92
C PRO A 84 15.69 12.14 8.75
N VAL A 85 14.87 12.62 9.69
CA VAL A 85 14.02 11.75 10.54
C VAL A 85 13.04 10.89 9.72
N TYR A 86 12.74 11.29 8.50
CA TYR A 86 11.84 10.56 7.60
C TYR A 86 12.54 9.43 6.81
N ALA A 87 13.87 9.29 6.92
CA ALA A 87 14.62 8.30 6.15
C ALA A 87 14.29 6.85 6.58
N ALA A 88 14.38 6.56 7.88
CA ALA A 88 14.02 5.24 8.38
C ALA A 88 12.53 4.90 8.13
N PRO A 89 11.56 5.79 8.42
CA PRO A 89 10.17 5.59 8.01
C PRO A 89 10.00 5.33 6.50
N PHE A 90 10.69 6.08 5.63
CA PHE A 90 10.65 5.82 4.19
C PHE A 90 11.08 4.38 3.87
N VAL A 91 12.28 3.98 4.31
CA VAL A 91 12.87 2.67 3.98
C VAL A 91 12.01 1.53 4.50
N VAL A 92 11.53 1.61 5.75
CA VAL A 92 10.73 0.56 6.37
C VAL A 92 9.37 0.43 5.67
N ASN A 93 8.69 1.54 5.38
CA ASN A 93 7.39 1.50 4.72
C ASN A 93 7.52 0.99 3.28
N ILE A 94 8.53 1.44 2.51
CA ILE A 94 8.68 0.99 1.12
C ILE A 94 9.06 -0.48 1.03
N ALA A 95 10.00 -0.96 1.86
CA ALA A 95 10.37 -2.37 1.88
C ALA A 95 9.20 -3.28 2.31
N PHE A 96 8.39 -2.85 3.28
CA PHE A 96 7.20 -3.62 3.66
C PHE A 96 6.13 -3.61 2.56
N SER A 97 5.95 -2.50 1.84
CA SER A 97 5.07 -2.46 0.68
C SER A 97 5.52 -3.43 -0.41
N ILE A 98 6.83 -3.53 -0.66
CA ILE A 98 7.43 -4.48 -1.62
C ILE A 98 7.15 -5.92 -1.18
N GLU A 99 7.34 -6.24 0.10
CA GLU A 99 6.99 -7.56 0.66
C GLU A 99 5.51 -7.90 0.37
N LEU A 100 4.60 -6.97 0.67
CA LEU A 100 3.17 -7.18 0.47
C LEU A 100 2.80 -7.29 -1.01
N TYR A 101 3.42 -6.52 -1.90
CA TYR A 101 3.17 -6.67 -3.35
C TYR A 101 3.68 -8.00 -3.89
N LEU A 102 4.90 -8.43 -3.53
CA LEU A 102 5.42 -9.74 -3.92
C LEU A 102 4.45 -10.84 -3.47
N LYS A 103 3.97 -10.75 -2.22
CA LYS A 103 3.01 -11.72 -1.69
C LYS A 103 1.67 -11.68 -2.41
N THR A 104 1.18 -10.48 -2.71
CA THR A 104 -0.09 -10.28 -3.44
C THR A 104 0.01 -10.86 -4.84
N LEU A 105 1.11 -10.59 -5.54
CA LEU A 105 1.35 -11.09 -6.88
C LEU A 105 1.47 -12.62 -6.90
N ALA A 106 2.19 -13.22 -5.96
CA ALA A 106 2.25 -14.68 -5.82
C ALA A 106 0.84 -15.29 -5.63
N GLU A 107 0.06 -14.74 -4.69
CA GLU A 107 -1.28 -15.24 -4.36
C GLU A 107 -2.24 -15.11 -5.53
N ALA A 108 -2.16 -14.01 -6.30
CA ALA A 108 -2.97 -13.82 -7.52
C ALA A 108 -2.69 -14.87 -8.60
N HIS A 109 -1.50 -15.45 -8.59
CA HIS A 109 -1.08 -16.51 -9.51
C HIS A 109 -1.07 -17.90 -8.85
N GLY A 110 -1.83 -18.08 -7.77
CA GLY A 110 -2.13 -19.37 -7.16
C GLY A 110 -1.04 -19.93 -6.24
N VAL A 111 -0.04 -19.14 -5.87
CA VAL A 111 1.02 -19.54 -4.94
C VAL A 111 0.84 -18.79 -3.62
N THR A 112 0.68 -19.52 -2.51
CA THR A 112 0.67 -18.88 -1.19
C THR A 112 2.10 -18.64 -0.70
N PRO A 113 2.54 -17.38 -0.61
CA PRO A 113 3.90 -17.03 -0.24
C PRO A 113 4.10 -17.13 1.28
N TRP A 114 5.32 -17.44 1.71
CA TRP A 114 5.70 -17.49 3.13
C TRP A 114 7.06 -16.83 3.39
N GLY A 115 7.25 -16.33 4.61
CA GLY A 115 8.47 -15.63 5.02
C GLY A 115 8.43 -14.12 4.73
N HIS A 116 9.57 -13.46 4.95
CA HIS A 116 9.74 -12.00 4.87
C HIS A 116 10.97 -11.58 4.06
N ASP A 117 11.72 -12.54 3.53
CA ASP A 117 12.91 -12.28 2.72
C ASP A 117 12.48 -11.90 1.31
N LEU A 118 12.75 -10.66 0.91
CA LEU A 118 12.27 -10.12 -0.37
C LEU A 118 12.83 -10.89 -1.57
N MET A 119 14.08 -11.34 -1.51
CA MET A 119 14.69 -12.10 -2.60
C MET A 119 14.06 -13.49 -2.70
N LYS A 120 13.87 -14.19 -1.57
CA LYS A 120 13.19 -15.51 -1.59
C LYS A 120 11.75 -15.41 -2.06
N LEU A 121 11.05 -14.32 -1.70
CA LEU A 121 9.68 -14.07 -2.16
C LEU A 121 9.64 -13.82 -3.68
N TYR A 122 10.62 -13.09 -4.22
CA TYR A 122 10.76 -12.85 -5.65
C TYR A 122 11.11 -14.12 -6.44
N GLU A 123 12.11 -14.88 -5.97
CA GLU A 123 12.51 -16.17 -6.55
C GLU A 123 11.39 -17.21 -6.49
N GLY A 124 10.51 -17.11 -5.50
CA GLY A 124 9.33 -17.95 -5.34
C GLY A 124 8.13 -17.57 -6.22
N LEU A 125 8.22 -16.50 -7.03
CA LEU A 125 7.12 -16.11 -7.91
C LEU A 125 6.90 -17.15 -9.02
N PRO A 126 5.64 -17.54 -9.32
CA PRO A 126 5.35 -18.41 -10.45
C PRO A 126 5.67 -17.71 -11.79
N GLY A 127 5.94 -18.48 -12.84
CA GLY A 127 6.33 -17.93 -14.15
C GLY A 127 5.33 -16.94 -14.75
N ALA A 128 4.02 -17.10 -14.48
CA ALA A 128 2.99 -16.17 -14.91
C ALA A 128 3.07 -14.80 -14.18
N ALA A 129 3.42 -14.80 -12.89
CA ALA A 129 3.67 -13.58 -12.12
C ALA A 129 4.94 -12.86 -12.63
N LEU A 130 6.02 -13.61 -12.88
CA LEU A 130 7.25 -13.06 -13.46
C LEU A 130 6.98 -12.46 -14.84
N ALA A 131 6.18 -13.12 -15.69
CA ALA A 131 5.82 -12.59 -17.00
C ALA A 131 4.99 -11.29 -16.89
N ALA A 132 4.06 -11.20 -15.94
CA ALA A 132 3.31 -9.97 -15.67
C ALA A 132 4.24 -8.82 -15.25
N LEU A 133 5.22 -9.11 -14.39
CA LEU A 133 6.22 -8.14 -13.97
C LEU A 133 7.13 -7.70 -15.12
N SER A 134 7.74 -8.64 -15.84
CA SER A 134 8.61 -8.33 -16.99
C SER A 134 7.92 -7.51 -18.07
N LYS A 135 6.61 -7.67 -18.25
CA LYS A 135 5.82 -6.88 -19.20
C LYS A 135 5.73 -5.39 -18.82
N VAL A 136 5.66 -5.07 -17.54
CA VAL A 136 5.49 -3.68 -17.07
C VAL A 136 6.82 -2.98 -16.75
N THR A 137 7.85 -3.75 -16.38
CA THR A 137 9.15 -3.22 -15.92
C THR A 137 9.77 -2.18 -16.85
N PRO A 138 9.86 -2.36 -18.18
CA PRO A 138 10.51 -1.38 -19.06
C PRO A 138 9.82 -0.02 -19.04
N HIS A 139 8.48 0.00 -19.04
CA HIS A 139 7.72 1.24 -18.98
C HIS A 139 7.91 1.95 -17.63
N VAL A 140 7.91 1.20 -16.53
CA VAL A 140 8.13 1.76 -15.20
C VAL A 140 9.54 2.32 -15.08
N ALA A 141 10.56 1.59 -15.54
CA ALA A 141 11.96 2.04 -15.53
C ALA A 141 12.11 3.37 -16.28
N GLN A 142 11.55 3.48 -17.48
CA GLN A 142 11.56 4.72 -18.26
C GLN A 142 10.87 5.87 -17.53
N SER A 143 9.72 5.62 -16.88
CA SER A 143 8.99 6.65 -16.12
C SER A 143 9.74 7.16 -14.89
N GLU A 144 10.65 6.35 -14.35
CA GLU A 144 11.53 6.67 -13.23
C GLU A 144 12.90 7.23 -13.69
N GLY A 145 13.09 7.44 -15.00
CA GLY A 145 14.36 7.92 -15.56
C GLY A 145 15.51 6.92 -15.46
N LEU A 146 15.21 5.63 -15.32
CA LEU A 146 16.18 4.54 -15.30
C LEU A 146 16.36 3.93 -16.69
N ALA A 147 17.44 3.16 -16.87
CA ALA A 147 17.66 2.41 -18.10
C ALA A 147 16.56 1.36 -18.30
N GLU A 148 16.11 1.13 -19.53
CA GLU A 148 15.11 0.10 -19.84
C GLU A 148 15.58 -1.32 -19.47
N THR A 149 16.90 -1.52 -19.40
CA THR A 149 17.54 -2.77 -18.94
C THR A 149 17.56 -2.93 -17.42
N SER A 150 16.92 -2.04 -16.66
CA SER A 150 16.88 -2.14 -15.20
C SER A 150 16.09 -3.37 -14.78
N ASP A 151 16.73 -4.22 -13.96
CA ASP A 151 16.14 -5.45 -13.47
C ASP A 151 15.59 -5.29 -12.04
N VAL A 152 14.41 -5.87 -11.80
CA VAL A 152 13.75 -5.82 -10.49
C VAL A 152 14.49 -6.70 -9.47
N GLY A 153 15.02 -7.85 -9.88
CA GLY A 153 15.79 -8.75 -9.02
C GLY A 153 17.10 -8.10 -8.56
N ASP A 154 17.84 -7.47 -9.47
CA ASP A 154 19.06 -6.72 -9.13
C ASP A 154 18.77 -5.56 -8.17
N ALA A 155 17.69 -4.81 -8.41
CA ALA A 155 17.27 -3.73 -7.53
C ALA A 155 16.81 -4.24 -6.15
N LEU A 156 16.13 -5.39 -6.10
CA LEU A 156 15.70 -6.06 -4.87
C LEU A 156 16.88 -6.57 -4.03
N ALA A 157 17.94 -7.07 -4.66
CA ALA A 157 19.12 -7.58 -3.96
C ALA A 157 19.74 -6.49 -3.05
N ASN A 158 19.68 -5.23 -3.48
CA ASN A 158 20.13 -4.07 -2.71
C ASN A 158 19.19 -3.66 -1.57
N LEU A 159 17.99 -4.24 -1.48
CA LEU A 159 16.97 -3.95 -0.46
C LEU A 159 16.78 -5.08 0.55
N ARG A 160 17.43 -6.23 0.34
CA ARG A 160 17.18 -7.47 1.09
C ARG A 160 17.32 -7.33 2.61
N THR A 161 18.30 -6.55 3.07
CA THR A 161 18.64 -6.32 4.49
C THR A 161 18.03 -5.02 5.03
N ALA A 162 17.65 -4.10 4.13
CA ALA A 162 17.23 -2.75 4.47
C ALA A 162 16.04 -2.74 5.44
N PHE A 163 15.08 -3.64 5.28
CA PHE A 163 13.91 -3.71 6.16
C PHE A 163 14.28 -4.05 7.61
N VAL A 164 15.25 -4.94 7.84
CA VAL A 164 15.63 -5.35 9.20
C VAL A 164 16.53 -4.31 9.83
N ASP A 165 17.57 -3.88 9.11
CA ASP A 165 18.59 -3.01 9.67
C ASP A 165 18.07 -1.59 9.96
N TRP A 166 17.17 -1.05 9.12
CA TRP A 166 16.68 0.31 9.30
C TRP A 166 15.63 0.46 10.42
N ARG A 167 15.00 -0.64 10.87
CA ARG A 167 14.11 -0.61 12.04
C ARG A 167 14.88 -0.43 13.35
N TYR A 168 16.11 -0.90 13.40
CA TYR A 168 16.97 -0.91 14.57
C TYR A 168 18.24 -0.11 14.33
N LEU A 169 18.12 1.02 13.62
CA LEU A 169 19.24 1.92 13.32
C LEU A 169 19.98 2.35 14.59
N TYR A 170 19.28 2.47 15.72
CA TYR A 170 19.86 2.81 17.03
C TYR A 170 20.75 1.70 17.62
N GLU A 171 20.68 0.47 17.10
CA GLU A 171 21.51 -0.68 17.52
C GLU A 171 22.76 -0.85 16.63
N LYS A 172 22.94 0.00 15.62
CA LYS A 172 23.97 -0.12 14.60
C LYS A 172 24.90 1.10 14.61
N GLU A 173 26.20 0.86 14.42
CA GLU A 173 27.17 1.95 14.19
C GLU A 173 27.02 2.55 12.78
N SER A 174 26.57 1.75 11.81
CA SER A 174 26.23 2.17 10.45
C SER A 174 25.28 1.17 9.76
N THR A 175 24.59 1.61 8.71
CA THR A 175 23.74 0.75 7.86
C THR A 175 24.15 0.86 6.40
N GLU A 176 23.87 -0.20 5.63
CA GLU A 176 24.03 -0.16 4.17
C GLU A 176 23.18 0.97 3.58
N MET A 177 23.76 1.65 2.57
CA MET A 177 23.06 2.71 1.85
C MET A 177 21.90 2.12 1.04
N VAL A 178 20.71 2.66 1.24
CA VAL A 178 19.54 2.33 0.43
C VAL A 178 19.45 3.29 -0.75
N HIS A 179 19.48 2.76 -1.96
CA HIS A 179 19.27 3.54 -3.16
C HIS A 179 17.77 3.81 -3.34
N ILE A 180 17.32 4.99 -2.89
CA ILE A 180 15.92 5.43 -2.91
C ILE A 180 15.24 5.21 -4.28
N PRO A 181 15.84 5.62 -5.42
CA PRO A 181 15.21 5.39 -6.73
C PRO A 181 14.98 3.92 -7.06
N SER A 182 15.89 3.03 -6.66
CA SER A 182 15.72 1.58 -6.86
C SER A 182 14.55 1.03 -6.04
N ALA A 183 14.38 1.48 -4.80
CA ALA A 183 13.24 1.07 -3.97
C ALA A 183 11.90 1.53 -4.56
N ILE A 184 11.85 2.77 -5.06
CA ILE A 184 10.65 3.33 -5.73
C ILE A 184 10.34 2.53 -7.01
N PHE A 185 11.35 2.30 -7.85
CA PHE A 185 11.21 1.50 -9.07
C PHE A 185 10.64 0.11 -8.81
N VAL A 186 11.19 -0.63 -7.84
CA VAL A 186 10.72 -1.97 -7.49
C VAL A 186 9.26 -1.93 -7.00
N ALA A 187 8.95 -1.02 -6.07
CA ALA A 187 7.60 -0.90 -5.53
C ALA A 187 6.57 -0.57 -6.62
N ARG A 188 6.91 0.33 -7.56
CA ARG A 188 6.05 0.69 -8.70
C ARG A 188 5.90 -0.46 -9.69
N ALA A 189 6.99 -1.15 -10.05
CA ALA A 189 6.94 -2.27 -10.99
C ALA A 189 6.02 -3.40 -10.46
N LEU A 190 6.13 -3.72 -9.17
CA LEU A 190 5.28 -4.71 -8.52
C LEU A 190 3.82 -4.25 -8.40
N HIS A 191 3.56 -2.96 -8.13
CA HIS A 191 2.22 -2.40 -8.14
C HIS A 191 1.55 -2.55 -9.51
N GLU A 192 2.23 -2.15 -10.59
CA GLU A 192 1.73 -2.28 -11.96
C GLU A 192 1.52 -3.75 -12.36
N ALA A 193 2.41 -4.65 -11.94
CA ALA A 193 2.26 -6.09 -12.18
C ALA A 193 1.02 -6.67 -11.49
N CYS A 194 0.71 -6.19 -10.28
CA CYS A 194 -0.51 -6.57 -9.58
C CYS A 194 -1.77 -6.09 -10.33
N LEU A 195 -1.77 -4.85 -10.81
CA LEU A 195 -2.87 -4.31 -11.61
C LEU A 195 -3.04 -5.08 -12.94
N ALA A 196 -1.93 -5.37 -13.62
CA ALA A 196 -1.92 -6.17 -14.85
C ALA A 196 -2.43 -7.60 -14.64
N SER A 197 -2.34 -8.11 -13.40
CA SER A 197 -2.88 -9.41 -12.98
C SER A 197 -4.35 -9.35 -12.55
N GLY A 198 -5.02 -8.20 -12.72
CA GLY A 198 -6.46 -8.03 -12.49
C GLY A 198 -6.86 -7.71 -11.06
N ILE A 199 -5.91 -7.40 -10.18
CA ILE A 199 -6.18 -7.04 -8.78
C ILE A 199 -6.70 -5.59 -8.71
N LYS A 200 -7.82 -5.35 -8.01
CA LYS A 200 -8.48 -4.04 -7.86
C LYS A 200 -8.93 -3.79 -6.42
#